data_AF-A0A1P8N0Y8-F1
#
_entry.id   AF-A0A1P8N0Y8-F1
#
_cell.length_a   1.000
_cell.length_b   1.000
_cell.length_c   1.000
_cell.angle_alpha   90.00
_cell.angle_beta   90.00
_cell.angle_gamma   90.00
#
_symmetry.space_group_name_H-M   'P 1'
#
loop_
_entity.id
_entity.type
_entity.pdbx_description
1 polymer ?
#
loop_
_entity_poly.entity_id
_entity_poly.type
_entity_poly.pdbx_seq_one_letter_code
_entity_poly.pdbx_strand_id
1 'polypeptide(L)'
;MLDKVYYDDLETRSSDARHAAQLEAVNAQLARVAEAAGNCLPDIGKLKYLDDLAHLPVLRKSELAKWQAEKPPFGGIPVSNIAHVFQSPGPIYEPGGISHDWWRMGRFLHAAGFGPGDVVQNCFGYHLTPAGMIFENGARAVGAKVLPAGTGQTELQVTAARDVGTTAYAGTPDYLKVILDKAAEMGVELQITKAAVGGGALFPSLRQEYADRGVTCMQSYATADLGNIAYESSALEGMIVDEGVIVEIVTPGTGDPVAPGEVGEVIVTSLNPDYPLIRFATGDMSAVLPGYSPCGRTNMRIKGWMGRADQTTKIKGMFVRPEQVAALVAKHEEVTRARVIATRQGEQDAMTVQIESPRDVADAYAQSITDTLKLKGTIEIHAPGSLPKDGLVIEDQRSYD
;
A
#
# COMPACT_ATOMS: atom_id res chain seq x y z
N MET A 1 -22.39 4.31 -26.97
CA MET A 1 -21.89 3.09 -26.32
C MET A 1 -22.48 3.10 -24.93
N LEU A 2 -23.12 2.01 -24.49
CA LEU A 2 -23.76 1.93 -23.18
C LEU A 2 -22.79 2.40 -22.09
N ASP A 3 -23.21 3.38 -21.28
CA ASP A 3 -22.49 3.85 -20.09
C ASP A 3 -22.38 2.68 -19.11
N LYS A 4 -21.34 1.86 -19.27
CA LYS A 4 -21.10 0.74 -18.36
C LYS A 4 -20.73 1.33 -17.00
N VAL A 5 -21.52 0.99 -15.97
CA VAL A 5 -21.27 1.40 -14.57
C VAL A 5 -19.99 0.78 -14.01
N TYR A 6 -19.59 -0.38 -14.55
CA TYR A 6 -18.42 -1.16 -14.16
C TYR A 6 -17.47 -1.36 -15.34
N TYR A 7 -16.18 -1.39 -15.07
CA TYR A 7 -15.12 -1.59 -16.05
C TYR A 7 -15.19 -2.99 -16.67
N ASP A 8 -15.44 -4.00 -15.85
CA ASP A 8 -15.62 -5.40 -16.24
C ASP A 8 -16.56 -6.14 -15.27
N ASP A 9 -16.85 -7.40 -15.60
CA ASP A 9 -17.75 -8.26 -14.82
C ASP A 9 -17.14 -8.74 -13.50
N LEU A 10 -15.85 -8.48 -13.24
CA LEU A 10 -15.20 -8.87 -11.98
C LEU A 10 -15.61 -7.95 -10.83
N GLU A 11 -15.97 -6.69 -11.10
CA GLU A 11 -16.28 -5.71 -10.05
C GLU A 11 -17.54 -6.06 -9.24
N THR A 12 -18.44 -6.88 -9.79
CA THR A 12 -19.73 -7.26 -9.18
C THR A 12 -19.88 -8.76 -8.89
N ARG A 13 -18.80 -9.55 -9.07
CA ARG A 13 -18.83 -11.00 -8.83
C ARG A 13 -19.04 -11.36 -7.35
N SER A 14 -19.64 -12.51 -7.10
CA SER A 14 -19.82 -13.01 -5.73
C SER A 14 -18.49 -13.28 -5.03
N SER A 15 -18.50 -13.26 -3.70
CA SER A 15 -17.31 -13.60 -2.89
C SER A 15 -16.76 -14.98 -3.23
N ASP A 16 -17.64 -15.97 -3.43
CA ASP A 16 -17.23 -17.34 -3.74
C ASP A 16 -16.54 -17.44 -5.12
N ALA A 17 -17.09 -16.76 -6.13
CA ALA A 17 -16.48 -16.72 -7.46
C ALA A 17 -15.12 -16.00 -7.44
N ARG A 18 -15.00 -14.93 -6.64
CA ARG A 18 -13.74 -14.22 -6.42
C ARG A 18 -12.70 -15.12 -5.76
N HIS A 19 -13.05 -15.73 -4.64
CA HIS A 19 -12.13 -16.58 -3.88
C HIS A 19 -11.67 -17.80 -4.69
N ALA A 20 -12.58 -18.44 -5.44
CA ALA A 20 -12.21 -19.57 -6.30
C ALA A 20 -11.20 -19.17 -7.39
N ALA A 21 -11.44 -18.06 -8.09
CA ALA A 21 -10.55 -17.56 -9.13
C ALA A 21 -9.18 -17.10 -8.56
N GLN A 22 -9.19 -16.43 -7.40
CA GLN A 22 -7.97 -16.02 -6.71
C GLN A 22 -7.14 -17.23 -6.26
N LEU A 23 -7.76 -18.26 -5.70
CA LEU A 23 -7.07 -19.49 -5.29
C LEU A 23 -6.44 -20.21 -6.49
N GLU A 24 -7.13 -20.27 -7.62
CA GLU A 24 -6.59 -20.83 -8.85
C GLU A 24 -5.38 -20.03 -9.35
N ALA A 25 -5.49 -18.70 -9.39
CA ALA A 25 -4.43 -17.81 -9.85
C ALA A 25 -3.18 -17.89 -8.96
N VAL A 26 -3.35 -17.84 -7.63
CA VAL A 26 -2.23 -17.99 -6.68
C VAL A 26 -1.56 -19.34 -6.86
N ASN A 27 -2.31 -20.43 -6.95
CA ASN A 27 -1.73 -21.76 -7.11
C ASN A 27 -0.97 -21.91 -8.44
N ALA A 28 -1.46 -21.31 -9.53
CA ALA A 28 -0.73 -21.27 -10.79
C ALA A 28 0.59 -20.49 -10.67
N GLN A 29 0.58 -19.40 -9.89
CA GLN A 29 1.76 -18.60 -9.63
C GLN A 29 2.78 -19.34 -8.75
N LEU A 30 2.32 -20.05 -7.71
CA LEU A 30 3.17 -20.89 -6.87
C LEU A 30 3.87 -21.98 -7.67
N ALA A 31 3.13 -22.67 -8.56
CA ALA A 31 3.71 -23.65 -9.47
C ALA A 31 4.80 -23.03 -10.37
N ARG A 32 4.54 -21.87 -10.97
CA ARG A 32 5.52 -21.16 -11.80
C ARG A 32 6.78 -20.79 -11.02
N VAL A 33 6.61 -20.30 -9.80
CA VAL A 33 7.73 -19.91 -8.92
C VAL A 33 8.59 -21.13 -8.56
N ALA A 34 7.96 -22.25 -8.20
CA ALA A 34 8.66 -23.49 -7.86
C ALA A 34 9.47 -24.06 -9.03
N GLU A 35 8.95 -23.95 -10.27
CA GLU A 35 9.63 -24.41 -11.49
C GLU A 35 10.74 -23.47 -11.96
N ALA A 36 10.75 -22.21 -11.52
CA ALA A 36 11.69 -21.22 -12.02
C ALA A 36 13.12 -21.46 -11.52
N ALA A 37 14.07 -21.53 -12.45
CA ALA A 37 15.48 -21.67 -12.14
C ALA A 37 16.01 -20.47 -11.36
N GLY A 38 16.68 -20.72 -10.24
CA GLY A 38 17.29 -19.68 -9.42
C GLY A 38 16.32 -18.89 -8.54
N ASN A 39 15.07 -19.37 -8.37
CA ASN A 39 14.07 -18.74 -7.53
C ASN A 39 14.55 -18.58 -6.06
N CYS A 40 14.15 -17.47 -5.45
CA CYS A 40 14.48 -17.12 -4.06
C CYS A 40 13.30 -17.28 -3.10
N LEU A 41 12.11 -17.57 -3.62
CA LEU A 41 10.88 -17.75 -2.85
C LEU A 41 10.80 -19.21 -2.35
N PRO A 42 10.27 -19.46 -1.14
CA PRO A 42 10.16 -20.81 -0.63
C PRO A 42 9.17 -21.65 -1.47
N ASP A 43 9.51 -22.91 -1.73
CA ASP A 43 8.54 -23.88 -2.25
C ASP A 43 7.61 -24.33 -1.13
N ILE A 44 6.34 -23.94 -1.27
CA ILE A 44 5.28 -24.12 -0.30
C ILE A 44 4.15 -25.00 -0.85
N GLY A 45 4.34 -25.54 -2.06
CA GLY A 45 3.35 -26.37 -2.74
C GLY A 45 2.07 -25.62 -3.10
N LYS A 46 0.95 -26.34 -3.04
CA LYS A 46 -0.38 -25.85 -3.43
C LYS A 46 -1.24 -25.54 -2.20
N LEU A 47 -1.88 -24.39 -2.20
CA LEU A 47 -2.88 -23.99 -1.20
C LEU A 47 -4.20 -24.72 -1.43
N LYS A 48 -4.85 -25.14 -0.34
CA LYS A 48 -6.20 -25.72 -0.36
C LYS A 48 -7.26 -24.64 -0.23
N TYR A 49 -6.98 -23.61 0.55
CA TYR A 49 -7.84 -22.45 0.79
C TYR A 49 -7.02 -21.16 0.72
N LEU A 50 -7.68 -20.02 0.46
CA LEU A 50 -6.98 -18.73 0.48
C LEU A 50 -6.41 -18.38 1.86
N ASP A 51 -7.11 -18.79 2.92
CA ASP A 51 -6.66 -18.57 4.30
C ASP A 51 -5.31 -19.26 4.60
N ASP A 52 -4.93 -20.28 3.81
CA ASP A 52 -3.62 -20.93 3.92
C ASP A 52 -2.45 -19.97 3.58
N LEU A 53 -2.73 -18.83 2.93
CA LEU A 53 -1.74 -17.75 2.75
C LEU A 53 -1.12 -17.36 4.09
N ALA A 54 -1.90 -17.29 5.18
CA ALA A 54 -1.39 -16.88 6.48
C ALA A 54 -0.22 -17.74 6.99
N HIS A 55 -0.07 -18.98 6.51
CA HIS A 55 1.01 -19.90 6.88
C HIS A 55 2.33 -19.68 6.12
N LEU A 56 2.32 -18.85 5.08
CA LEU A 56 3.50 -18.57 4.28
C LEU A 56 4.30 -17.43 4.91
N PRO A 57 5.64 -17.41 4.77
CA PRO A 57 6.42 -16.27 5.25
C PRO A 57 6.03 -14.98 4.51
N VAL A 58 6.03 -13.87 5.24
CA VAL A 58 5.85 -12.53 4.65
C VAL A 58 7.14 -12.14 3.94
N LEU A 59 7.04 -11.72 2.68
CA LEU A 59 8.14 -11.15 1.92
C LEU A 59 8.30 -9.68 2.26
N ARG A 60 9.38 -9.31 2.95
CA ARG A 60 9.63 -7.91 3.32
C ARG A 60 10.52 -7.21 2.30
N LYS A 61 10.33 -5.89 2.14
CA LYS A 61 11.18 -5.04 1.27
C LYS A 61 12.68 -5.14 1.59
N SER A 62 13.04 -5.32 2.85
CA SER A 62 14.44 -5.51 3.28
C SER A 62 15.06 -6.80 2.73
N GLU A 63 14.27 -7.88 2.63
CA GLU A 63 14.70 -9.14 2.03
C GLU A 63 14.83 -9.00 0.51
N LEU A 64 13.86 -8.34 -0.13
CA LEU A 64 13.91 -8.04 -1.56
C LEU A 64 15.20 -7.28 -1.93
N ALA A 65 15.51 -6.20 -1.21
CA ALA A 65 16.73 -5.42 -1.45
C ALA A 65 18.01 -6.26 -1.28
N LYS A 66 18.06 -7.12 -0.24
CA LYS A 66 19.18 -8.04 -0.02
C LYS A 66 19.32 -9.03 -1.18
N TRP A 67 18.23 -9.66 -1.60
CA TRP A 67 18.25 -10.63 -2.70
C TRP A 67 18.70 -9.97 -4.00
N GLN A 68 18.21 -8.76 -4.31
CA GLN A 68 18.62 -8.03 -5.51
C GLN A 68 20.09 -7.61 -5.50
N ALA A 69 20.66 -7.29 -4.33
CA ALA A 69 22.09 -7.04 -4.20
C ALA A 69 22.93 -8.32 -4.44
N GLU A 70 22.46 -9.48 -3.97
CA GLU A 70 23.12 -10.77 -4.18
C GLU A 70 22.97 -11.29 -5.61
N LYS A 71 21.80 -11.08 -6.23
CA LYS A 71 21.44 -11.53 -7.59
C LYS A 71 20.70 -10.43 -8.37
N PRO A 72 21.40 -9.44 -8.93
CA PRO A 72 20.77 -8.39 -9.71
C PRO A 72 20.10 -8.92 -10.99
N PRO A 73 19.04 -8.26 -11.50
CA PRO A 73 18.38 -7.09 -10.92
C PRO A 73 17.23 -7.44 -9.95
N PHE A 74 16.61 -8.63 -10.07
CA PHE A 74 15.35 -8.96 -9.37
C PHE A 74 15.48 -9.98 -8.24
N GLY A 75 16.70 -10.31 -7.82
CA GLY A 75 16.95 -11.12 -6.63
C GLY A 75 16.61 -12.60 -6.76
N GLY A 76 16.35 -13.08 -7.97
CA GLY A 76 15.86 -14.43 -8.23
C GLY A 76 14.33 -14.53 -8.31
N ILE A 77 13.58 -13.44 -8.17
CA ILE A 77 12.14 -13.46 -8.48
C ILE A 77 11.97 -13.74 -9.98
N PRO A 78 11.12 -14.70 -10.39
CA PRO A 78 10.98 -15.08 -11.79
C PRO A 78 10.16 -14.04 -12.56
N VAL A 79 10.86 -13.03 -13.06
CA VAL A 79 10.29 -11.93 -13.85
C VAL A 79 10.22 -12.30 -15.33
N SER A 80 9.11 -11.96 -15.99
CA SER A 80 8.94 -12.14 -17.44
C SER A 80 8.06 -11.04 -18.06
N ASN A 81 8.01 -10.94 -19.40
CA ASN A 81 7.12 -10.00 -20.12
C ASN A 81 7.21 -8.52 -19.67
N ILE A 82 8.43 -8.04 -19.45
CA ILE A 82 8.69 -6.64 -19.05
C ILE A 82 9.27 -5.82 -20.19
N ALA A 83 8.97 -4.53 -20.19
CA ALA A 83 9.56 -3.54 -21.09
C ALA A 83 10.52 -2.58 -20.37
N HIS A 84 10.37 -2.45 -19.05
CA HIS A 84 11.13 -1.51 -18.24
C HIS A 84 11.69 -2.16 -16.98
N VAL A 85 12.81 -1.60 -16.51
CA VAL A 85 13.36 -1.83 -15.18
C VAL A 85 13.47 -0.48 -14.51
N PHE A 86 12.78 -0.33 -13.39
CA PHE A 86 12.73 0.87 -12.55
C PHE A 86 13.64 0.69 -11.33
N GLN A 87 13.91 1.79 -10.65
CA GLN A 87 14.59 1.81 -9.37
C GLN A 87 13.94 2.82 -8.43
N SER A 88 13.42 2.34 -7.31
CA SER A 88 12.97 3.17 -6.19
C SER A 88 14.11 3.47 -5.19
N PRO A 89 13.96 4.52 -4.35
CA PRO A 89 14.83 4.73 -3.21
C PRO A 89 14.93 3.47 -2.32
N GLY A 90 16.13 3.17 -1.80
CA GLY A 90 16.37 1.90 -1.10
C GLY A 90 17.06 0.84 -1.95
N PRO A 91 17.85 1.29 -2.94
CA PRO A 91 18.04 0.69 -4.29
C PRO A 91 17.27 -0.62 -4.57
N ILE A 92 15.94 -0.55 -4.62
CA ILE A 92 15.09 -1.67 -5.07
C ILE A 92 14.79 -1.46 -6.55
N TYR A 93 14.95 -2.52 -7.36
CA TYR A 93 14.60 -2.55 -8.77
C TYR A 93 13.24 -3.21 -8.98
N GLU A 94 12.36 -2.56 -9.74
CA GLU A 94 11.03 -3.06 -10.06
C GLU A 94 10.86 -3.28 -11.56
N PRO A 95 10.31 -4.42 -11.99
CA PRO A 95 9.94 -4.62 -13.39
C PRO A 95 8.69 -3.83 -13.79
N GLY A 96 8.57 -3.49 -15.06
CA GLY A 96 7.31 -2.96 -15.60
C GLY A 96 6.97 -3.44 -17.00
N GLY A 97 5.75 -3.97 -17.14
CA GLY A 97 5.15 -4.36 -18.42
C GLY A 97 4.42 -3.22 -19.12
N ILE A 98 4.05 -3.45 -20.38
CA ILE A 98 3.28 -2.52 -21.23
C ILE A 98 2.01 -3.16 -21.81
N SER A 99 1.70 -4.41 -21.45
CA SER A 99 0.44 -5.03 -21.88
C SER A 99 -0.75 -4.24 -21.35
N HIS A 100 -1.91 -4.48 -21.96
CA HIS A 100 -3.15 -3.81 -21.57
C HIS A 100 -3.39 -3.94 -20.06
N ASP A 101 -3.47 -2.81 -19.38
CA ASP A 101 -3.72 -2.68 -17.93
C ASP A 101 -2.81 -3.54 -17.02
N TRP A 102 -1.54 -3.72 -17.38
CA TRP A 102 -0.55 -4.49 -16.58
C TRP A 102 -0.46 -4.03 -15.12
N TRP A 103 -0.61 -2.72 -14.86
CA TRP A 103 -0.56 -2.13 -13.52
C TRP A 103 -1.93 -2.07 -12.80
N ARG A 104 -3.00 -2.55 -13.46
CA ARG A 104 -4.37 -2.68 -12.92
C ARG A 104 -5.00 -1.35 -12.49
N MET A 105 -4.72 -0.30 -13.26
CA MET A 105 -5.19 1.06 -13.01
C MET A 105 -6.50 1.37 -13.74
N GLY A 106 -6.89 0.54 -14.73
CA GLY A 106 -8.08 0.75 -15.57
C GLY A 106 -9.36 0.83 -14.75
N ARG A 107 -9.58 -0.07 -13.79
CA ARG A 107 -10.77 -0.06 -12.91
C ARG A 107 -10.87 1.22 -12.07
N PHE A 108 -9.75 1.68 -11.52
CA PHE A 108 -9.70 2.92 -10.75
C PHE A 108 -10.06 4.12 -11.63
N LEU A 109 -9.39 4.27 -12.77
CA LEU A 109 -9.64 5.41 -13.65
C LEU A 109 -11.07 5.40 -14.20
N HIS A 110 -11.61 4.23 -14.53
CA HIS A 110 -13.02 4.08 -14.89
C HIS A 110 -13.96 4.48 -13.75
N ALA A 111 -13.70 4.04 -12.51
CA ALA A 111 -14.47 4.44 -11.34
C ALA A 111 -14.37 5.94 -11.02
N ALA A 112 -13.26 6.58 -11.39
CA ALA A 112 -13.05 8.03 -11.34
C ALA A 112 -13.64 8.78 -12.55
N GLY A 113 -14.33 8.08 -13.46
CA GLY A 113 -15.04 8.65 -14.60
C GLY A 113 -14.16 8.99 -15.80
N PHE A 114 -12.95 8.45 -15.89
CA PHE A 114 -12.05 8.62 -17.03
C PHE A 114 -12.48 7.71 -18.19
N GLY A 115 -12.32 8.18 -19.42
CA GLY A 115 -12.62 7.38 -20.60
C GLY A 115 -12.04 7.92 -21.91
N PRO A 116 -12.52 7.42 -23.07
CA PRO A 116 -11.94 7.73 -24.39
C PRO A 116 -11.99 9.21 -24.80
N GLY A 117 -12.89 9.99 -24.19
CA GLY A 117 -12.99 11.43 -24.42
C GLY A 117 -11.93 12.24 -23.71
N ASP A 118 -11.26 11.67 -22.71
CA ASP A 118 -10.35 12.42 -21.84
C ASP A 118 -8.94 12.58 -22.41
N VAL A 119 -8.31 13.70 -22.04
CA VAL A 119 -6.88 13.94 -22.20
C VAL A 119 -6.28 14.17 -20.83
N VAL A 120 -5.52 13.20 -20.34
CA VAL A 120 -4.96 13.17 -18.99
C VAL A 120 -3.61 13.88 -18.97
N GLN A 121 -3.50 14.96 -18.22
CA GLN A 121 -2.22 15.53 -17.84
C GLN A 121 -1.62 14.66 -16.73
N ASN A 122 -0.66 13.81 -17.09
CA ASN A 122 0.01 12.92 -16.14
C ASN A 122 1.29 13.57 -15.62
N CYS A 123 1.23 14.03 -14.38
CA CYS A 123 2.28 14.76 -13.68
C CYS A 123 3.16 13.88 -12.78
N PHE A 124 3.03 12.55 -12.82
CA PHE A 124 4.01 11.67 -12.18
C PHE A 124 5.33 11.65 -12.95
N GLY A 125 6.44 11.40 -12.24
CA GLY A 125 7.75 11.23 -12.87
C GLY A 125 7.80 10.03 -13.83
N TYR A 126 8.49 10.22 -14.96
CA TYR A 126 8.75 9.20 -15.99
C TYR A 126 10.19 8.66 -15.95
N HIS A 127 10.92 8.97 -14.88
CA HIS A 127 12.32 8.58 -14.72
C HIS A 127 12.50 7.83 -13.41
N LEU A 128 13.31 6.77 -13.45
CA LEU A 128 13.67 5.89 -12.34
C LEU A 128 12.48 5.16 -11.68
N THR A 129 11.45 5.83 -11.19
CA THR A 129 10.29 5.19 -10.56
C THR A 129 9.15 4.96 -11.56
N PRO A 130 8.28 3.95 -11.35
CA PRO A 130 7.27 3.54 -12.33
C PRO A 130 6.00 4.41 -12.34
N ALA A 131 5.86 5.41 -11.47
CA ALA A 131 4.57 6.10 -11.24
C ALA A 131 3.97 6.71 -12.52
N GLY A 132 4.78 7.35 -13.37
CA GLY A 132 4.34 7.84 -14.68
C GLY A 132 3.78 6.73 -15.56
N MET A 133 4.46 5.59 -15.63
CA MET A 133 4.06 4.43 -16.43
C MET A 133 2.83 3.71 -15.87
N ILE A 134 2.67 3.65 -14.54
CA ILE A 134 1.50 3.08 -13.87
C ILE A 134 0.23 3.82 -14.31
N PHE A 135 0.23 5.15 -14.19
CA PHE A 135 -0.94 5.96 -14.54
C PHE A 135 -1.14 6.09 -16.05
N GLU A 136 -0.08 6.12 -16.86
CA GLU A 136 -0.19 6.09 -18.33
C GLU A 136 -0.83 4.78 -18.80
N ASN A 137 -0.38 3.63 -18.27
CA ASN A 137 -0.92 2.32 -18.62
C ASN A 137 -2.42 2.22 -18.29
N GLY A 138 -2.83 2.72 -17.13
CA GLY A 138 -4.24 2.84 -16.77
C GLY A 138 -5.04 3.76 -17.70
N ALA A 139 -4.51 4.96 -18.00
CA ALA A 139 -5.20 5.93 -18.84
C ALA A 139 -5.46 5.35 -20.23
N ARG A 140 -4.47 4.65 -20.79
CA ARG A 140 -4.61 3.91 -22.05
C ARG A 140 -5.60 2.76 -21.93
N ALA A 141 -5.67 2.08 -20.79
CA ALA A 141 -6.61 0.97 -20.56
C ALA A 141 -8.09 1.40 -20.56
N VAL A 142 -8.38 2.67 -20.25
CA VAL A 142 -9.73 3.28 -20.39
C VAL A 142 -9.90 4.05 -21.71
N GLY A 143 -8.90 4.01 -22.59
CA GLY A 143 -8.92 4.67 -23.90
C GLY A 143 -8.60 6.17 -23.88
N ALA A 144 -8.21 6.74 -22.73
CA ALA A 144 -7.85 8.14 -22.62
C ALA A 144 -6.50 8.43 -23.29
N LYS A 145 -6.34 9.67 -23.77
CA LYS A 145 -5.05 10.19 -24.26
C LYS A 145 -4.23 10.68 -23.07
N VAL A 146 -2.91 10.70 -23.21
CA VAL A 146 -2.01 11.15 -22.15
C VAL A 146 -1.11 12.28 -22.66
N LEU A 147 -1.07 13.38 -21.92
CA LEU A 147 0.00 14.36 -21.96
C LEU A 147 1.00 13.99 -20.85
N PRO A 148 2.18 13.43 -21.19
CA PRO A 148 3.18 13.00 -20.21
C PRO A 148 3.94 14.22 -19.67
N ALA A 149 3.29 14.98 -18.80
CA ALA A 149 3.77 16.28 -18.33
C ALA A 149 4.95 16.16 -17.35
N GLY A 150 5.00 15.07 -16.59
CA GLY A 150 6.02 14.88 -15.56
C GLY A 150 5.93 15.91 -14.43
N THR A 151 7.04 16.13 -13.75
CA THR A 151 7.13 17.03 -12.60
C THR A 151 7.82 18.35 -12.96
N GLY A 152 7.42 19.46 -12.34
CA GLY A 152 8.09 20.75 -12.48
C GLY A 152 7.75 21.48 -13.80
N GLN A 153 8.44 22.60 -14.07
CA GLN A 153 8.14 23.48 -15.22
C GLN A 153 6.65 23.89 -15.29
N THR A 154 6.09 24.29 -14.16
CA THR A 154 4.64 24.48 -13.98
C THR A 154 4.03 25.46 -14.99
N GLU A 155 4.70 26.57 -15.32
CA GLU A 155 4.25 27.53 -16.34
C GLU A 155 4.13 26.89 -17.73
N LEU A 156 5.11 26.04 -18.11
CA LEU A 156 5.09 25.30 -19.36
C LEU A 156 3.97 24.26 -19.35
N GLN A 157 3.77 23.57 -18.22
CA GLN A 157 2.70 22.60 -18.07
C GLN A 157 1.32 23.25 -18.18
N VAL A 158 1.07 24.41 -17.56
CA VAL A 158 -0.20 25.14 -17.69
C VAL A 158 -0.45 25.53 -19.15
N THR A 159 0.57 26.03 -19.83
CA THR A 159 0.49 26.39 -21.26
C THR A 159 0.15 25.16 -22.11
N ALA A 160 0.86 24.05 -21.90
CA ALA A 160 0.61 22.80 -22.61
C ALA A 160 -0.78 22.23 -22.30
N ALA A 161 -1.23 22.28 -21.04
CA ALA A 161 -2.54 21.81 -20.61
C ALA A 161 -3.67 22.54 -21.34
N ARG A 162 -3.57 23.86 -21.45
CA ARG A 162 -4.48 24.69 -22.25
C ARG A 162 -4.43 24.31 -23.73
N ASP A 163 -3.24 24.27 -24.33
CA ASP A 163 -3.07 24.09 -25.78
C ASP A 163 -3.47 22.69 -26.25
N VAL A 164 -3.20 21.68 -25.43
CA VAL A 164 -3.59 20.29 -25.67
C VAL A 164 -5.06 20.04 -25.32
N GLY A 165 -5.66 20.88 -24.48
CA GLY A 165 -7.03 20.74 -24.01
C GLY A 165 -7.18 19.58 -23.03
N THR A 166 -6.34 19.52 -22.00
CA THR A 166 -6.41 18.48 -20.96
C THR A 166 -7.71 18.58 -20.16
N THR A 167 -8.43 17.46 -20.04
CA THR A 167 -9.72 17.36 -19.35
C THR A 167 -9.61 16.73 -17.97
N ALA A 168 -8.48 16.08 -17.69
CA ALA A 168 -8.26 15.31 -16.48
C ALA A 168 -6.80 15.39 -16.01
N TYR A 169 -6.60 15.13 -14.72
CA TYR A 169 -5.29 15.12 -14.07
C TYR A 169 -4.93 13.75 -13.51
N ALA A 170 -3.66 13.37 -13.59
CA ALA A 170 -3.08 12.29 -12.81
C ALA A 170 -1.78 12.74 -12.14
N GLY A 171 -1.61 12.50 -10.83
CA GLY A 171 -0.41 12.95 -10.10
C GLY A 171 -0.57 12.86 -8.58
N THR A 172 0.34 13.48 -7.83
CA THR A 172 0.17 13.59 -6.38
C THR A 172 -0.91 14.61 -6.03
N PRO A 173 -1.64 14.43 -4.92
CA PRO A 173 -2.71 15.35 -4.54
C PRO A 173 -2.24 16.81 -4.52
N ASP A 174 -1.18 17.10 -3.78
CA ASP A 174 -0.64 18.46 -3.58
C ASP A 174 -0.20 19.15 -4.88
N TYR A 175 0.33 18.41 -5.85
CA TYR A 175 0.81 19.00 -7.10
C TYR A 175 -0.33 19.47 -8.03
N LEU A 176 -1.52 18.88 -7.93
CA LEU A 176 -2.71 19.42 -8.64
C LEU A 176 -3.00 20.86 -8.21
N LYS A 177 -2.88 21.16 -6.92
CA LYS A 177 -3.08 22.52 -6.41
C LYS A 177 -2.06 23.49 -7.02
N VAL A 178 -0.79 23.08 -7.12
CA VAL A 178 0.27 23.88 -7.75
C VAL A 178 -0.06 24.23 -9.20
N ILE A 179 -0.58 23.27 -9.98
CA ILE A 179 -1.00 23.49 -11.37
C ILE A 179 -2.18 24.46 -11.45
N LEU A 180 -3.23 24.25 -10.65
CA LEU A 180 -4.43 25.09 -10.66
C LEU A 180 -4.16 26.53 -10.19
N ASP A 181 -3.33 26.70 -9.15
CA ASP A 181 -2.94 28.03 -8.65
C ASP A 181 -2.08 28.77 -9.66
N LYS A 182 -1.13 28.07 -10.31
CA LYS A 182 -0.31 28.68 -11.37
C LYS A 182 -1.16 29.07 -12.58
N ALA A 183 -2.16 28.27 -12.94
CA ALA A 183 -3.09 28.63 -14.01
C ALA A 183 -3.88 29.90 -13.69
N ALA A 184 -4.38 30.04 -12.45
CA ALA A 184 -5.04 31.25 -11.98
C ALA A 184 -4.11 32.48 -11.99
N GLU A 185 -2.86 32.33 -11.52
CA GLU A 185 -1.83 33.38 -11.56
C GLU A 185 -1.55 33.85 -13.00
N MET A 186 -1.50 32.91 -13.94
CA MET A 186 -1.27 33.19 -15.36
C MET A 186 -2.52 33.69 -16.10
N GLY A 187 -3.68 33.73 -15.46
CA GLY A 187 -4.96 34.06 -16.11
C GLY A 187 -5.38 33.04 -17.18
N VAL A 188 -4.99 31.77 -17.00
CA VAL A 188 -5.30 30.66 -17.91
C VAL A 188 -6.39 29.79 -17.29
N GLU A 189 -7.48 29.58 -18.04
CA GLU A 189 -8.52 28.62 -17.66
C GLU A 189 -8.16 27.22 -18.16
N LEU A 190 -8.17 26.24 -17.26
CA LEU A 190 -7.95 24.83 -17.58
C LEU A 190 -9.29 24.08 -17.62
N GLN A 191 -9.40 23.10 -18.51
CA GLN A 191 -10.61 22.28 -18.69
C GLN A 191 -10.62 21.02 -17.81
N ILE A 192 -9.77 20.97 -16.78
CA ILE A 192 -9.65 19.83 -15.88
C ILE A 192 -10.88 19.78 -14.98
N THR A 193 -11.62 18.67 -15.03
CA THR A 193 -12.85 18.47 -14.23
C THR A 193 -12.77 17.24 -13.33
N LYS A 194 -11.76 16.40 -13.52
CA LYS A 194 -11.53 15.18 -12.73
C LYS A 194 -10.04 14.92 -12.52
N ALA A 195 -9.72 14.32 -11.39
CA ALA A 195 -8.36 14.01 -10.96
C ALA A 195 -8.29 12.61 -10.35
N ALA A 196 -7.29 11.86 -10.78
CA ALA A 196 -6.92 10.56 -10.23
C ALA A 196 -5.56 10.70 -9.53
N VAL A 197 -5.54 10.59 -8.21
CA VAL A 197 -4.35 10.88 -7.41
C VAL A 197 -3.81 9.65 -6.68
N GLY A 198 -2.52 9.70 -6.34
CA GLY A 198 -1.81 8.64 -5.61
C GLY A 198 -0.45 9.13 -5.13
N GLY A 199 0.31 8.26 -4.45
CA GLY A 199 1.69 8.59 -4.02
C GLY A 199 1.81 9.64 -2.89
N GLY A 200 0.68 10.10 -2.35
CA GLY A 200 0.59 11.03 -1.23
C GLY A 200 -0.81 11.03 -0.63
N ALA A 201 -0.97 11.56 0.57
CA ALA A 201 -2.27 11.61 1.26
C ALA A 201 -3.20 12.69 0.66
N LEU A 202 -4.45 12.34 0.37
CA LEU A 202 -5.49 13.30 -0.03
C LEU A 202 -6.34 13.66 1.20
N PHE A 203 -6.01 14.79 1.83
CA PHE A 203 -6.76 15.27 2.99
C PHE A 203 -8.16 15.79 2.59
N PRO A 204 -9.17 15.67 3.49
CA PRO A 204 -10.53 16.15 3.20
C PRO A 204 -10.60 17.64 2.80
N SER A 205 -9.79 18.50 3.42
CA SER A 205 -9.72 19.93 3.08
C SER A 205 -9.23 20.17 1.65
N LEU A 206 -8.19 19.45 1.24
CA LEU A 206 -7.64 19.55 -0.11
C LEU A 206 -8.61 19.01 -1.16
N ARG A 207 -9.32 17.92 -0.85
CA ARG A 207 -10.40 17.41 -1.71
C ARG A 207 -11.53 18.42 -1.88
N GLN A 208 -11.94 19.06 -0.79
CA GLN A 208 -12.98 20.09 -0.83
C GLN A 208 -12.54 21.28 -1.69
N GLU A 209 -11.29 21.73 -1.57
CA GLU A 209 -10.76 22.80 -2.41
C GLU A 209 -10.84 22.47 -3.91
N TYR A 210 -10.59 21.21 -4.30
CA TYR A 210 -10.76 20.77 -5.68
C TYR A 210 -12.24 20.76 -6.10
N ALA A 211 -13.12 20.27 -5.24
CA ALA A 211 -14.56 20.28 -5.51
C ALA A 211 -15.10 21.70 -5.70
N ASP A 212 -14.65 22.66 -4.90
CA ASP A 212 -15.02 24.08 -5.01
C ASP A 212 -14.56 24.70 -6.34
N ARG A 213 -13.51 24.14 -6.95
CA ARG A 213 -13.02 24.48 -8.30
C ARG A 213 -13.64 23.64 -9.41
N GLY A 214 -14.64 22.81 -9.11
CA GLY A 214 -15.31 21.94 -10.07
C GLY A 214 -14.52 20.69 -10.48
N VAL A 215 -13.50 20.30 -9.69
CA VAL A 215 -12.67 19.12 -9.95
C VAL A 215 -13.03 17.99 -8.99
N THR A 216 -13.58 16.90 -9.53
CA THR A 216 -13.78 15.67 -8.75
C THR A 216 -12.44 14.98 -8.57
N CYS A 217 -12.00 14.74 -7.33
CA CYS A 217 -10.70 14.12 -7.05
C CYS A 217 -10.91 12.79 -6.32
N MET A 218 -10.36 11.70 -6.86
CA MET A 218 -10.37 10.36 -6.27
C MET A 218 -8.95 9.82 -6.12
N GLN A 219 -8.73 9.03 -5.08
CA GLN A 219 -7.41 8.50 -4.71
C GLN A 219 -7.30 6.99 -4.95
N SER A 220 -6.10 6.55 -5.32
CA SER A 220 -5.68 5.15 -5.31
C SER A 220 -4.57 4.92 -4.28
N TYR A 221 -4.50 3.69 -3.78
CA TYR A 221 -3.38 3.15 -3.03
C TYR A 221 -2.62 2.16 -3.93
N ALA A 222 -1.38 2.52 -4.23
CA ALA A 222 -0.52 1.80 -5.15
C ALA A 222 0.94 1.89 -4.69
N THR A 223 1.76 0.90 -5.05
CA THR A 223 3.21 0.93 -4.83
C THR A 223 3.95 0.69 -6.14
N ALA A 224 5.24 1.04 -6.18
CA ALA A 224 6.09 0.79 -7.34
C ALA A 224 6.17 -0.71 -7.69
N ASP A 225 6.22 -1.56 -6.67
CA ASP A 225 6.32 -3.01 -6.83
C ASP A 225 5.03 -3.65 -7.35
N LEU A 226 3.89 -3.20 -6.81
CA LEU A 226 2.62 -3.89 -7.00
C LEU A 226 1.77 -3.25 -8.08
N GLY A 227 1.90 -1.95 -8.37
CA GLY A 227 0.87 -1.20 -9.09
C GLY A 227 -0.34 -0.92 -8.19
N ASN A 228 -1.54 -0.90 -8.77
CA ASN A 228 -2.77 -0.63 -8.03
C ASN A 228 -3.09 -1.74 -7.03
N ILE A 229 -3.41 -1.37 -5.79
CA ILE A 229 -3.82 -2.29 -4.71
C ILE A 229 -5.29 -2.04 -4.35
N ALA A 230 -5.67 -0.78 -4.16
CA ALA A 230 -7.04 -0.39 -3.84
C ALA A 230 -7.34 1.02 -4.33
N TYR A 231 -8.62 1.34 -4.55
CA TYR A 231 -9.03 2.63 -5.10
C TYR A 231 -10.37 3.13 -4.58
N GLU A 232 -10.52 4.45 -4.51
CA GLU A 232 -11.80 5.08 -4.22
C GLU A 232 -12.76 4.99 -5.41
N SER A 233 -14.05 5.10 -5.12
CA SER A 233 -15.11 5.30 -6.10
C SER A 233 -15.94 6.53 -5.72
N SER A 234 -16.93 6.88 -6.54
CA SER A 234 -17.86 7.99 -6.24
C SER A 234 -18.61 7.87 -4.92
N ALA A 235 -18.70 6.67 -4.33
CA ALA A 235 -19.28 6.48 -3.00
C ALA A 235 -18.42 7.10 -1.88
N LEU A 236 -17.10 7.26 -2.08
CA LEU A 236 -16.15 7.80 -1.10
C LEU A 236 -16.21 7.13 0.30
N GLU A 237 -16.63 5.87 0.35
CA GLU A 237 -16.66 5.08 1.58
C GLU A 237 -15.52 4.05 1.58
N GLY A 238 -14.29 4.53 1.77
CA GLY A 238 -13.07 3.71 1.74
C GLY A 238 -12.64 3.28 0.33
N MET A 239 -11.56 2.51 0.28
CA MET A 239 -10.92 2.06 -0.95
C MET A 239 -11.27 0.60 -1.24
N ILE A 240 -11.76 0.32 -2.44
CA ILE A 240 -12.11 -1.01 -2.93
C ILE A 240 -10.83 -1.68 -3.42
N VAL A 241 -10.54 -2.89 -2.94
CA VAL A 241 -9.38 -3.68 -3.36
C VAL A 241 -9.52 -4.06 -4.84
N ASP A 242 -8.44 -3.99 -5.61
CA ASP A 242 -8.43 -4.41 -7.00
C ASP A 242 -8.57 -5.93 -7.14
N GLU A 243 -9.18 -6.40 -8.24
CA GLU A 243 -9.47 -7.83 -8.46
C GLU A 243 -8.23 -8.67 -8.80
N GLY A 244 -7.10 -8.05 -9.17
CA GLY A 244 -5.83 -8.72 -9.48
C GLY A 244 -4.84 -8.79 -8.32
N VAL A 245 -5.28 -8.49 -7.09
CA VAL A 245 -4.50 -8.68 -5.86
C VAL A 245 -5.33 -9.34 -4.78
N ILE A 246 -4.65 -9.93 -3.80
CA ILE A 246 -5.23 -10.38 -2.54
C ILE A 246 -4.58 -9.56 -1.43
N VAL A 247 -5.40 -8.99 -0.55
CA VAL A 247 -4.96 -8.13 0.55
C VAL A 247 -5.25 -8.82 1.87
N GLU A 248 -4.24 -8.89 2.73
CA GLU A 248 -4.36 -9.26 4.14
C GLU A 248 -3.99 -8.05 5.00
N ILE A 249 -4.64 -7.90 6.16
CA ILE A 249 -4.22 -6.96 7.21
C ILE A 249 -3.66 -7.79 8.35
N VAL A 250 -2.38 -7.61 8.66
CA VAL A 250 -1.66 -8.44 9.65
C VAL A 250 -1.07 -7.60 10.77
N THR A 251 -0.75 -8.24 11.90
CA THR A 251 -0.06 -7.54 12.99
C THR A 251 1.34 -7.09 12.53
N PRO A 252 1.72 -5.80 12.66
CA PRO A 252 3.02 -5.32 12.19
C PRO A 252 4.20 -6.12 12.74
N GLY A 253 5.16 -6.45 11.87
CA GLY A 253 6.32 -7.27 12.23
C GLY A 253 6.05 -8.78 12.31
N THR A 254 4.81 -9.22 12.11
CA THR A 254 4.40 -10.64 12.03
C THR A 254 3.92 -11.00 10.61
N GLY A 255 3.28 -12.17 10.45
CA GLY A 255 2.41 -12.50 9.32
C GLY A 255 1.00 -12.90 9.75
N ASP A 256 0.61 -12.59 10.99
CA ASP A 256 -0.63 -13.08 11.58
C ASP A 256 -1.78 -12.10 11.30
N PRO A 257 -2.88 -12.54 10.66
CA PRO A 257 -4.03 -11.68 10.38
C PRO A 257 -4.62 -11.05 11.65
N VAL A 258 -4.99 -9.77 11.56
CA VAL A 258 -5.75 -9.09 12.64
C VAL A 258 -7.25 -9.41 12.54
N ALA A 259 -8.00 -9.15 13.61
CA ALA A 259 -9.45 -9.31 13.56
C ALA A 259 -10.09 -8.27 12.61
N PRO A 260 -11.27 -8.55 12.02
CA PRO A 260 -11.94 -7.61 11.13
C PRO A 260 -12.14 -6.22 11.76
N GLY A 261 -11.72 -5.18 11.04
CA GLY A 261 -11.82 -3.78 11.48
C GLY A 261 -10.62 -3.26 12.29
N GLU A 262 -9.72 -4.13 12.75
CA GLU A 262 -8.48 -3.73 13.42
C GLU A 262 -7.46 -3.17 12.44
N VAL A 263 -6.61 -2.27 12.94
CA VAL A 263 -5.52 -1.67 12.15
C VAL A 263 -4.31 -2.59 12.19
N GLY A 264 -3.71 -2.83 11.01
CA GLY A 264 -2.50 -3.63 10.87
C GLY A 264 -1.73 -3.29 9.59
N GLU A 265 -0.60 -3.96 9.40
CA GLU A 265 0.24 -3.87 8.19
C GLU A 265 -0.48 -4.47 6.99
N VAL A 266 -0.41 -3.79 5.83
CA VAL A 266 -0.99 -4.28 4.59
C VAL A 266 -0.02 -5.25 3.91
N ILE A 267 -0.45 -6.49 3.74
CA ILE A 267 0.25 -7.52 2.99
C ILE A 267 -0.49 -7.77 1.69
N VAL A 268 0.24 -7.87 0.59
CA VAL A 268 -0.35 -8.04 -0.74
C VAL A 268 0.25 -9.24 -1.44
N THR A 269 -0.61 -10.12 -1.96
CA THR A 269 -0.24 -11.12 -2.96
C THR A 269 -0.72 -10.62 -4.32
N SER A 270 0.24 -10.31 -5.20
CA SER A 270 -0.03 -9.92 -6.59
C SER A 270 -0.39 -11.14 -7.41
N LEU A 271 -1.46 -11.07 -8.20
CA LEU A 271 -1.84 -12.13 -9.16
C LEU A 271 -1.25 -11.88 -10.56
N ASN A 272 -0.29 -10.96 -10.65
CA ASN A 272 0.44 -10.71 -11.88
C ASN A 272 1.46 -11.84 -12.11
N PRO A 273 1.30 -12.67 -13.17
CA PRO A 273 2.21 -13.78 -13.44
C PRO A 273 3.64 -13.34 -13.78
N ASP A 274 3.81 -12.08 -14.22
CA ASP A 274 5.05 -11.52 -14.75
C ASP A 274 6.00 -11.02 -13.66
N TYR A 275 5.48 -10.71 -12.46
CA TYR A 275 6.25 -10.31 -11.29
C TYR A 275 5.58 -10.83 -10.01
N PRO A 276 5.84 -12.11 -9.65
CA PRO A 276 5.09 -12.79 -8.61
C PRO A 276 5.58 -12.41 -7.20
N LEU A 277 4.95 -11.38 -6.64
CA LEU A 277 5.12 -11.00 -5.23
C LEU A 277 4.02 -11.65 -4.38
N ILE A 278 4.41 -12.60 -3.54
CA ILE A 278 3.52 -13.36 -2.66
C ILE A 278 3.74 -12.89 -1.23
N ARG A 279 2.64 -12.53 -0.55
CA ARG A 279 2.65 -11.94 0.80
C ARG A 279 3.68 -10.83 0.97
N PHE A 280 3.71 -9.89 0.03
CA PHE A 280 4.62 -8.76 0.08
C PHE A 280 4.14 -7.70 1.07
N ALA A 281 4.99 -7.37 2.04
CA ALA A 281 4.74 -6.31 3.01
C ALA A 281 4.96 -4.94 2.37
N THR A 282 3.90 -4.13 2.31
CA THR A 282 4.01 -2.79 1.71
C THR A 282 4.76 -1.80 2.60
N GLY A 283 4.74 -2.05 3.92
CA GLY A 283 5.23 -1.15 4.96
C GLY A 283 4.21 -0.09 5.39
N ASP A 284 2.96 -0.16 4.91
CA ASP A 284 1.87 0.75 5.27
C ASP A 284 0.82 0.05 6.13
N MET A 285 0.06 0.84 6.89
CA MET A 285 -1.04 0.34 7.73
C MET A 285 -2.40 0.66 7.12
N SER A 286 -3.38 -0.23 7.35
CA SER A 286 -4.79 -0.01 7.04
C SER A 286 -5.68 -0.89 7.92
N ALA A 287 -6.99 -0.86 7.67
CA ALA A 287 -7.97 -1.74 8.28
C ALA A 287 -9.06 -2.10 7.26
N VAL A 288 -9.60 -3.33 7.37
CA VAL A 288 -10.74 -3.77 6.57
C VAL A 288 -12.02 -3.05 7.00
N LEU A 289 -12.82 -2.61 6.04
CA LEU A 289 -14.15 -2.05 6.26
C LEU A 289 -15.22 -3.14 6.03
N PRO A 290 -16.28 -3.18 6.86
CA PRO A 290 -17.34 -4.16 6.71
C PRO A 290 -18.22 -3.88 5.48
N GLY A 291 -18.69 -4.93 4.83
CA GLY A 291 -19.67 -4.84 3.75
C GLY A 291 -19.17 -4.25 2.43
N TYR A 292 -20.01 -4.34 1.41
CA TYR A 292 -19.73 -3.88 0.05
C TYR A 292 -19.83 -2.36 -0.08
N SER A 293 -19.27 -1.83 -1.16
CA SER A 293 -19.39 -0.41 -1.45
C SER A 293 -20.82 -0.06 -1.87
N PRO A 294 -21.38 1.09 -1.46
CA PRO A 294 -22.65 1.59 -1.99
C PRO A 294 -22.67 1.77 -3.51
N CYS A 295 -21.51 1.85 -4.18
CA CYS A 295 -21.43 1.92 -5.64
C CYS A 295 -21.71 0.58 -6.35
N GLY A 296 -22.02 -0.49 -5.60
CA GLY A 296 -22.35 -1.82 -6.13
C GLY A 296 -21.14 -2.73 -6.37
N ARG A 297 -19.92 -2.22 -6.19
CA ARG A 297 -18.69 -3.03 -6.21
C ARG A 297 -18.61 -3.92 -4.98
N THR A 298 -18.29 -5.19 -5.21
CA THR A 298 -18.46 -6.30 -4.25
C THR A 298 -17.15 -6.80 -3.64
N ASN A 299 -16.00 -6.24 -4.01
CA ASN A 299 -14.73 -6.62 -3.40
C ASN A 299 -14.59 -6.05 -1.99
N MET A 300 -13.62 -6.57 -1.23
CA MET A 300 -13.19 -6.04 0.06
C MET A 300 -12.90 -4.54 -0.04
N ARG A 301 -13.21 -3.82 1.04
CA ARG A 301 -12.80 -2.42 1.21
C ARG A 301 -11.81 -2.28 2.36
N ILE A 302 -10.87 -1.36 2.21
CA ILE A 302 -9.95 -0.93 3.25
C ILE A 302 -10.14 0.57 3.53
N LYS A 303 -9.73 1.03 4.72
CA LYS A 303 -9.80 2.46 5.08
C LYS A 303 -8.91 3.37 4.21
N GLY A 304 -7.92 2.79 3.55
CA GLY A 304 -6.83 3.53 2.89
C GLY A 304 -5.60 3.62 3.79
N TRP A 305 -4.68 4.52 3.48
CA TRP A 305 -3.42 4.66 4.23
C TRP A 305 -3.68 5.21 5.65
N MET A 306 -3.20 4.50 6.67
CA MET A 306 -3.34 4.85 8.09
C MET A 306 -2.00 5.04 8.80
N GLY A 307 -0.93 5.31 8.05
CA GLY A 307 0.41 5.44 8.58
C GLY A 307 1.33 4.30 8.14
N ARG A 308 2.50 4.28 8.76
CA ARG A 308 3.62 3.41 8.41
C ARG A 308 3.77 2.27 9.41
N ALA A 309 3.98 1.06 8.91
CA ALA A 309 4.18 -0.13 9.73
C ALA A 309 5.63 -0.22 10.27
N ASP A 310 6.59 0.43 9.63
CA ASP A 310 7.98 0.57 10.11
C ASP A 310 8.05 1.57 11.27
N GLN A 311 7.52 1.16 12.42
CA GLN A 311 7.51 1.95 13.67
C GLN A 311 8.87 1.88 14.39
N THR A 312 9.98 1.99 13.65
CA THR A 312 11.32 1.88 14.23
C THR A 312 11.66 3.14 15.02
N THR A 313 12.05 2.98 16.29
CA THR A 313 12.59 4.07 17.10
C THR A 313 13.96 3.70 17.67
N LYS A 314 14.76 4.71 18.04
CA LYS A 314 16.06 4.52 18.70
C LYS A 314 15.96 4.92 20.16
N ILE A 315 16.16 3.97 21.08
CA ILE A 315 16.09 4.17 22.54
C ILE A 315 17.46 3.81 23.13
N LYS A 316 18.07 4.74 23.89
CA LYS A 316 19.39 4.53 24.52
C LYS A 316 20.46 4.05 23.53
N GLY A 317 20.44 4.58 22.32
CA GLY A 317 21.40 4.20 21.27
C GLY A 317 21.05 2.96 20.45
N MET A 318 20.03 2.19 20.83
CA MET A 318 19.64 0.93 20.19
C MET A 318 18.35 1.10 19.38
N PHE A 319 18.29 0.49 18.20
CA PHE A 319 17.05 0.44 17.41
C PHE A 319 16.10 -0.60 17.99
N VAL A 320 14.83 -0.22 18.16
CA VAL A 320 13.72 -1.10 18.49
C VAL A 320 12.81 -1.16 17.27
N ARG A 321 12.51 -2.38 16.81
CA ARG A 321 11.72 -2.65 15.60
C ARG A 321 10.49 -3.52 15.89
N PRO A 322 9.41 -3.40 15.10
CA PRO A 322 8.20 -4.21 15.27
C PRO A 322 8.46 -5.72 15.42
N GLU A 323 9.39 -6.27 14.64
CA GLU A 323 9.72 -7.70 14.67
C GLU A 323 10.29 -8.15 16.02
N GLN A 324 10.96 -7.25 16.76
CA GLN A 324 11.47 -7.55 18.10
C GLN A 324 10.33 -7.58 19.13
N VAL A 325 9.32 -6.72 18.98
CA VAL A 325 8.11 -6.73 19.81
C VAL A 325 7.29 -7.97 19.53
N ALA A 326 7.12 -8.34 18.26
CA ALA A 326 6.52 -9.60 17.84
C ALA A 326 7.23 -10.82 18.46
N ALA A 327 8.58 -10.85 18.41
CA ALA A 327 9.36 -11.92 19.02
C ALA A 327 9.22 -11.98 20.55
N LEU A 328 8.97 -10.85 21.23
CA LEU A 328 8.65 -10.83 22.65
C LEU A 328 7.30 -11.51 22.91
N VAL A 329 6.26 -11.13 22.16
CA VAL A 329 4.92 -11.72 22.29
C VAL A 329 4.97 -13.23 22.03
N ALA A 330 5.61 -13.66 20.95
CA ALA A 330 5.71 -15.06 20.56
C ALA A 330 6.44 -15.97 21.57
N LYS A 331 7.24 -15.40 22.48
CA LYS A 331 7.91 -16.17 23.55
C LYS A 331 6.98 -16.58 24.70
N HIS A 332 5.79 -15.98 24.80
CA HIS A 332 4.88 -16.14 25.93
C HIS A 332 3.46 -16.42 25.44
N GLU A 333 2.99 -17.66 25.61
CA GLU A 333 1.64 -18.07 25.16
C GLU A 333 0.52 -17.25 25.79
N GLU A 334 0.73 -16.73 27.02
CA GLU A 334 -0.25 -15.92 27.73
C GLU A 334 -0.31 -14.45 27.29
N VAL A 335 0.67 -13.97 26.50
CA VAL A 335 0.74 -12.57 26.07
C VAL A 335 -0.01 -12.40 24.76
N THR A 336 -1.04 -11.55 24.78
CA THR A 336 -1.88 -11.32 23.59
C THR A 336 -1.43 -10.10 22.76
N ARG A 337 -0.81 -9.11 23.40
CA ARG A 337 -0.29 -7.91 22.74
C ARG A 337 0.84 -7.31 23.59
N ALA A 338 1.79 -6.66 22.93
CA ALA A 338 2.72 -5.78 23.60
C ALA A 338 2.85 -4.46 22.84
N ARG A 339 3.13 -3.38 23.57
CA ARG A 339 3.49 -2.07 23.03
C ARG A 339 4.74 -1.56 23.73
N VAL A 340 5.71 -1.09 22.94
CA VAL A 340 6.88 -0.40 23.47
C VAL A 340 6.64 1.10 23.38
N ILE A 341 6.74 1.81 24.50
CA ILE A 341 6.64 3.26 24.56
C ILE A 341 8.03 3.83 24.86
N ALA A 342 8.53 4.66 23.96
CA ALA A 342 9.74 5.46 24.18
C ALA A 342 9.35 6.81 24.78
N THR A 343 9.93 7.14 25.93
CA THR A 343 9.73 8.41 26.64
C THR A 343 11.08 9.00 27.06
N ARG A 344 11.06 10.17 27.71
CA ARG A 344 12.23 10.78 28.35
C ARG A 344 11.99 10.92 29.85
N GLN A 345 13.00 10.57 30.65
CA GLN A 345 13.06 10.84 32.09
C GLN A 345 14.27 11.73 32.36
N GLY A 346 14.03 13.03 32.50
CA GLY A 346 15.09 14.04 32.46
C GLY A 346 15.80 14.02 31.10
N GLU A 347 17.13 13.98 31.12
CA GLU A 347 17.97 13.95 29.90
C GLU A 347 18.16 12.55 29.30
N GLN A 348 17.54 11.52 29.86
CA GLN A 348 17.74 10.13 29.44
C GLN A 348 16.49 9.56 28.76
N ASP A 349 16.72 8.77 27.71
CA ASP A 349 15.67 7.94 27.12
C ASP A 349 15.18 6.90 28.15
N ALA A 350 13.86 6.71 28.22
CA ALA A 350 13.21 5.67 28.99
C ALA A 350 12.37 4.78 28.07
N MET A 351 12.24 3.51 28.43
CA MET A 351 11.44 2.51 27.72
C MET A 351 10.43 1.92 28.68
N THR A 352 9.16 1.96 28.31
CA THR A 352 8.10 1.19 28.95
C THR A 352 7.62 0.11 27.99
N VAL A 353 7.49 -1.13 28.47
CA VAL A 353 6.90 -2.24 27.70
C VAL A 353 5.57 -2.57 28.35
N GLN A 354 4.49 -2.21 27.68
CA GLN A 354 3.13 -2.58 28.05
C GLN A 354 2.84 -3.97 27.50
N ILE A 355 2.36 -4.89 28.36
CA ILE A 355 2.08 -6.29 28.02
C ILE A 355 0.64 -6.59 28.41
N GLU A 356 -0.19 -7.00 27.45
CA GLU A 356 -1.49 -7.61 27.75
C GLU A 356 -1.28 -9.07 28.18
N SER A 357 -1.61 -9.39 29.43
CA SER A 357 -1.51 -10.75 29.96
C SER A 357 -2.49 -10.96 31.12
N PRO A 358 -3.05 -12.18 31.29
CA PRO A 358 -3.79 -12.54 32.49
C PRO A 358 -2.89 -12.68 33.73
N ARG A 359 -1.57 -12.72 33.55
CA ARG A 359 -0.59 -12.81 34.65
C ARG A 359 -0.04 -11.43 35.00
N ASP A 360 -0.44 -10.90 36.15
CA ASP A 360 0.06 -9.63 36.70
C ASP A 360 1.39 -9.82 37.44
N VAL A 361 2.41 -10.28 36.73
CA VAL A 361 3.77 -10.51 37.27
C VAL A 361 4.80 -9.95 36.30
N ALA A 362 5.12 -8.66 36.44
CA ALA A 362 6.05 -7.93 35.57
C ALA A 362 7.42 -8.62 35.42
N ASP A 363 8.00 -9.10 36.52
CA ASP A 363 9.33 -9.74 36.54
C ASP A 363 9.41 -10.99 35.65
N ALA A 364 8.27 -11.64 35.37
CA ALA A 364 8.23 -12.82 34.50
C ALA A 364 8.67 -12.52 33.06
N TYR A 365 8.56 -11.26 32.62
CA TYR A 365 8.86 -10.85 31.24
C TYR A 365 10.20 -10.13 31.09
N ALA A 366 10.85 -9.75 32.19
CA ALA A 366 12.05 -8.90 32.18
C ALA A 366 13.23 -9.50 31.41
N GLN A 367 13.46 -10.81 31.56
CA GLN A 367 14.52 -11.50 30.82
C GLN A 367 14.20 -11.57 29.32
N SER A 368 12.97 -11.93 28.96
CA SER A 368 12.55 -11.98 27.56
C SER A 368 12.64 -10.63 26.87
N ILE A 369 12.23 -9.54 27.53
CA ILE A 369 12.39 -8.17 27.06
C ILE A 369 13.86 -7.86 26.77
N THR A 370 14.75 -8.20 27.70
CA THR A 370 16.19 -7.98 27.53
C THR A 370 16.73 -8.80 26.36
N ASP A 371 16.25 -10.03 26.18
CA ASP A 371 16.70 -10.91 25.11
C ASP A 371 16.22 -10.48 23.72
N THR A 372 15.00 -9.98 23.59
CA THR A 372 14.39 -9.63 22.29
C THR A 372 14.65 -8.17 21.92
N LEU A 373 14.40 -7.24 22.85
CA LEU A 373 14.54 -5.79 22.64
C LEU A 373 15.97 -5.29 22.89
N LYS A 374 16.83 -6.10 23.52
CA LYS A 374 18.23 -5.74 23.88
C LYS A 374 18.34 -4.52 24.80
N LEU A 375 17.25 -4.18 25.49
CA LEU A 375 17.13 -3.05 26.39
C LEU A 375 16.40 -3.46 27.66
N LYS A 376 16.69 -2.78 28.76
CA LYS A 376 15.88 -2.83 30.00
C LYS A 376 14.89 -1.66 30.00
N GLY A 377 13.68 -1.90 30.48
CA GLY A 377 12.62 -0.90 30.60
C GLY A 377 11.68 -1.21 31.75
N THR A 378 10.81 -0.24 32.04
CA THR A 378 9.65 -0.44 32.93
C THR A 378 8.68 -1.40 32.26
N ILE A 379 8.05 -2.28 33.03
CA ILE A 379 7.09 -3.26 32.52
C ILE A 379 5.74 -2.93 33.14
N GLU A 380 4.74 -2.73 32.30
CA GLU A 380 3.37 -2.47 32.71
C GLU A 380 2.49 -3.62 32.23
N ILE A 381 1.81 -4.29 33.15
CA ILE A 381 0.88 -5.36 32.79
C ILE A 381 -0.52 -4.78 32.65
N HIS A 382 -1.15 -5.12 31.55
CA HIS A 382 -2.49 -4.72 31.19
C HIS A 382 -3.39 -5.96 31.10
N ALA A 383 -4.66 -5.79 31.48
CA ALA A 383 -5.64 -6.86 31.30
C ALA A 383 -5.81 -7.17 29.80
N PRO A 384 -6.06 -8.43 29.41
CA PRO A 384 -6.29 -8.80 28.02
C PRO A 384 -7.38 -7.94 27.36
N GLY A 385 -7.07 -7.36 26.20
CA GLY A 385 -7.97 -6.50 25.42
C GLY A 385 -8.06 -5.03 25.86
N SER A 386 -7.22 -4.58 26.80
CA SER A 386 -7.24 -3.20 27.28
C SER A 386 -6.28 -2.23 26.56
N LEU A 387 -5.26 -2.73 25.85
CA LEU A 387 -4.41 -1.89 25.00
C LEU A 387 -5.12 -1.52 23.69
N PRO A 388 -4.88 -0.32 23.13
CA PRO A 388 -5.53 0.12 21.90
C PRO A 388 -5.22 -0.78 20.69
N LYS A 389 -6.18 -0.84 19.75
CA LYS A 389 -6.11 -1.59 18.49
C LYS A 389 -5.89 -0.64 17.30
N ASP A 390 -4.91 0.25 17.45
CA ASP A 390 -4.56 1.34 16.53
C ASP A 390 -3.39 0.99 15.58
N GLY A 391 -2.87 -0.24 15.67
CA GLY A 391 -1.73 -0.72 14.88
C GLY A 391 -0.37 -0.34 15.48
N LEU A 392 -0.31 0.45 16.56
CA LEU A 392 0.94 0.84 17.20
C LEU A 392 1.48 -0.28 18.11
N VAL A 393 2.61 -0.85 17.70
CA VAL A 393 3.45 -1.76 18.49
C VAL A 393 4.64 -1.03 19.11
N ILE A 394 5.05 0.10 18.53
CA ILE A 394 6.07 1.00 19.05
C ILE A 394 5.56 2.44 18.95
N GLU A 395 5.59 3.15 20.06
CA GLU A 395 5.11 4.52 20.19
C GLU A 395 6.24 5.41 20.71
N ASP A 396 6.66 6.41 19.94
CA ASP A 396 7.67 7.38 20.35
C ASP A 396 7.01 8.66 20.85
N GLN A 397 6.95 8.83 22.17
CA GLN A 397 6.32 9.98 22.83
C GLN A 397 7.33 11.05 23.24
N ARG A 398 8.60 10.91 22.84
CA ARG A 398 9.63 11.89 23.21
C ARG A 398 9.41 13.19 22.45
N SER A 399 9.40 14.30 23.20
CA SER A 399 9.55 15.65 22.65
C SER A 399 10.98 16.16 22.92
N TYR A 400 11.50 16.93 21.97
CA TYR A 400 12.82 17.56 22.04
C TYR A 400 12.73 19.10 22.07
N ASP A 401 11.50 19.63 22.24
CA ASP A 401 11.22 21.06 22.36
C ASP A 401 11.66 21.65 23.71
#